data_AF-A0A142L0T5-F1
#
_entry.id   AF-A0A142L0T5-F1
#
_cell.length_a   1.000
_cell.length_b   1.000
_cell.length_c   1.000
_cell.angle_alpha   90.00
_cell.angle_beta   90.00
_cell.angle_gamma   90.00
#
_symmetry.space_group_name_H-M   'P 1'
#
loop_
_entity.id
_entity.type
_entity.pdbx_description
1 polymer ?
#
loop_
_entity_poly.entity_id
_entity_poly.type
_entity_poly.pdbx_seq_one_letter_code
_entity_poly.pdbx_strand_id
1 'polypeptide(L)'
;MSSHHIVREGQEPALIIANGEACSNELLGQLLEWSPYVVVLDGAIARVNELGIKVDVLLGDFDSHEHALEKMQPQMSIEIVHTPNQNKTDLQKGIEFLIERNFAAVNIIWATGRRADHNLSNVTDVVRYKDKINIVMIDDYSRIFQLPTTFKKWYVKGSPISLMPVGTVKGFSSSGLLYNLTDAELQLGYRTSSSNEAAEDGIVTIVHESGDLLLMECKDL
;
A
#
# COMPACT_ATOMS: atom_id res chain seq x y z
N MET A 1 8.43 3.99 33.06
CA MET A 1 9.79 3.70 32.60
C MET A 1 9.72 3.59 31.09
N SER A 2 10.35 4.53 30.36
CA SER A 2 10.27 4.59 28.91
C SER A 2 11.03 3.41 28.30
N SER A 3 10.29 2.43 27.77
CA SER A 3 10.82 1.34 26.98
C SER A 3 11.38 1.92 25.67
N HIS A 4 12.68 2.17 25.67
CA HIS A 4 13.42 2.49 24.45
C HIS A 4 13.39 1.24 23.56
N HIS A 5 12.43 1.20 22.64
CA HIS A 5 12.45 0.21 21.57
C HIS A 5 13.59 0.61 20.66
N ILE A 6 14.69 -0.14 20.72
CA ILE A 6 15.76 -0.02 19.72
C ILE A 6 15.19 -0.65 18.45
N VAL A 7 14.55 0.16 17.62
CA VAL A 7 14.15 -0.25 16.26
C VAL A 7 15.43 -0.50 15.49
N ARG A 8 15.67 -1.76 15.11
CA ARG A 8 16.80 -2.10 14.23
C ARG A 8 16.42 -1.75 12.79
N GLU A 9 17.34 -1.12 12.07
CA GLU A 9 17.16 -0.84 10.64
C GLU A 9 16.75 -2.13 9.89
N GLY A 10 15.68 -2.05 9.10
CA GLY A 10 15.18 -3.14 8.27
C GLY A 10 14.23 -4.14 8.94
N GLN A 11 13.85 -3.97 10.22
CA GLN A 11 12.80 -4.80 10.84
C GLN A 11 11.37 -4.32 10.54
N GLU A 12 11.19 -3.01 10.31
CA GLU A 12 9.89 -2.42 10.05
C GLU A 12 9.67 -2.17 8.54
N PRO A 13 8.41 -2.17 8.05
CA PRO A 13 8.12 -1.78 6.68
C PRO A 13 8.63 -0.38 6.37
N ALA A 14 9.22 -0.18 5.18
CA ALA A 14 9.45 1.16 4.67
C ALA A 14 8.12 1.90 4.45
N LEU A 15 8.17 3.21 4.30
CA LEU A 15 7.02 4.04 3.97
C LEU A 15 7.25 4.75 2.62
N ILE A 16 6.36 4.52 1.65
CA ILE A 16 6.27 5.36 0.45
C ILE A 16 5.15 6.37 0.63
N ILE A 17 5.46 7.65 0.41
CA ILE A 17 4.48 8.72 0.28
C ILE A 17 4.36 9.08 -1.21
N ALA A 18 3.25 8.67 -1.82
CA ALA A 18 2.95 8.97 -3.22
C ALA A 18 2.25 10.33 -3.40
N ASN A 19 1.82 10.68 -4.62
CA ASN A 19 1.27 12.01 -4.93
C ASN A 19 -0.27 12.07 -5.07
N GLY A 20 -0.97 11.20 -4.38
CA GLY A 20 -2.43 11.15 -4.27
C GLY A 20 -2.97 12.05 -3.16
N GLU A 21 -4.16 11.71 -2.70
CA GLU A 21 -4.85 12.44 -1.64
C GLU A 21 -4.18 12.23 -0.29
N ALA A 22 -4.12 13.30 0.51
CA ALA A 22 -3.50 13.21 1.82
C ALA A 22 -4.40 12.42 2.77
N CYS A 23 -3.81 11.49 3.53
CA CYS A 23 -4.46 10.86 4.68
C CYS A 23 -4.48 11.80 5.89
N SER A 24 -5.25 11.42 6.90
CA SER A 24 -5.30 12.09 8.20
C SER A 24 -3.93 12.12 8.90
N ASN A 25 -3.74 13.15 9.72
CA ASN A 25 -2.54 13.29 10.55
C ASN A 25 -2.42 12.16 11.60
N GLU A 26 -3.54 11.58 12.02
CA GLU A 26 -3.55 10.44 12.94
C GLU A 26 -2.94 9.21 12.28
N LEU A 27 -3.44 8.81 11.12
CA LEU A 27 -2.89 7.69 10.36
C LEU A 27 -1.41 7.92 10.00
N LEU A 28 -1.09 9.14 9.54
CA LEU A 28 0.29 9.51 9.23
C LEU A 28 1.21 9.41 10.46
N GLY A 29 0.76 9.89 11.62
CA GLY A 29 1.49 9.79 12.87
C GLY A 29 1.73 8.35 13.32
N GLN A 30 0.73 7.47 13.20
CA GLN A 30 0.87 6.04 13.52
C GLN A 30 1.93 5.35 12.63
N LEU A 31 1.96 5.67 11.34
CA LEU A 31 2.93 5.11 10.40
C LEU A 31 4.35 5.63 10.64
N LEU A 32 4.49 6.87 11.11
CA LEU A 32 5.79 7.50 11.40
C LEU A 32 6.32 7.20 12.81
N GLU A 33 5.48 6.69 13.73
CA GLU A 33 5.83 6.42 15.14
C GLU A 33 7.10 5.57 15.28
N TRP A 34 7.25 4.58 14.40
CA TRP A 34 8.39 3.66 14.39
C TRP A 34 9.61 4.17 13.63
N SER A 35 9.59 5.44 13.19
CA SER A 35 10.65 6.06 12.37
C SER A 35 11.04 5.19 11.15
N PRO A 36 10.09 4.87 10.26
CA PRO A 36 10.35 4.04 9.09
C PRO A 36 11.34 4.73 8.14
N TYR A 37 11.91 3.96 7.22
CA TYR A 37 12.64 4.51 6.08
C TYR A 37 11.63 5.15 5.10
N VAL A 38 11.68 6.47 4.95
CA VAL A 38 10.68 7.25 4.20
C VAL A 38 11.18 7.59 2.79
N VAL A 39 10.47 7.07 1.79
CA VAL A 39 10.65 7.40 0.37
C VAL A 39 9.49 8.29 -0.07
N VAL A 40 9.80 9.47 -0.59
CA VAL A 40 8.80 10.42 -1.11
C VAL A 40 8.92 10.48 -2.62
N LEU A 41 7.79 10.32 -3.31
CA LEU A 41 7.72 10.55 -4.75
C LEU A 41 7.70 12.05 -5.01
N ASP A 42 8.46 12.50 -6.01
CA ASP A 42 8.76 13.92 -6.26
C ASP A 42 7.55 14.85 -6.23
N GLY A 43 6.42 14.47 -6.83
CA GLY A 43 5.20 15.28 -6.83
C GLY A 43 4.60 15.54 -5.45
N ALA A 44 4.98 14.77 -4.42
CA ALA A 44 4.51 14.92 -3.05
C ALA A 44 5.42 15.80 -2.17
N ILE A 45 6.64 16.11 -2.61
CA ILE A 45 7.68 16.68 -1.74
C ILE A 45 7.30 18.02 -1.10
N ALA A 46 6.62 18.91 -1.85
CA ALA A 46 6.20 20.20 -1.33
C ALA A 46 5.24 20.04 -0.13
N ARG A 47 4.25 19.15 -0.25
CA ARG A 47 3.27 18.85 0.80
C ARG A 47 3.92 18.13 1.99
N VAL A 48 4.84 17.21 1.73
CA VAL A 48 5.55 16.47 2.79
C VAL A 48 6.46 17.41 3.60
N ASN A 49 7.11 18.37 2.96
CA ASN A 49 7.95 19.35 3.64
C ASN A 49 7.15 20.27 4.57
N GLU A 50 5.95 20.69 4.17
CA GLU A 50 5.05 21.50 5.02
C GLU A 50 4.64 20.76 6.31
N LEU A 51 4.64 19.42 6.28
CA LEU A 51 4.34 18.57 7.43
C LEU A 51 5.55 18.33 8.35
N GLY A 52 6.75 18.80 7.97
CA GLY A 52 7.97 18.61 8.78
C GLY A 52 8.42 17.15 8.91
N ILE A 53 8.04 16.30 7.96
CA ILE A 53 8.38 14.87 7.96
C ILE A 53 9.85 14.72 7.57
N LYS A 54 10.59 13.91 8.32
CA LYS A 54 11.94 13.51 7.94
C LYS A 54 11.86 12.59 6.71
N VAL A 55 12.45 13.04 5.60
CA VAL A 55 12.55 12.28 4.35
C VAL A 55 13.94 11.65 4.27
N ASP A 56 14.01 10.36 3.96
CA ASP A 56 15.29 9.68 3.70
C ASP A 56 15.62 9.70 2.20
N VAL A 57 14.61 9.53 1.35
CA VAL A 57 14.76 9.51 -0.11
C VAL A 57 13.72 10.37 -0.80
N LEU A 58 14.18 11.19 -1.74
CA LEU A 58 13.34 11.82 -2.76
C LEU A 58 13.56 11.10 -4.10
N LEU A 59 12.51 10.54 -4.67
CA LEU A 59 12.56 9.75 -5.91
C LEU A 59 11.64 10.35 -6.99
N GLY A 60 12.15 10.52 -8.20
CA GLY A 60 11.36 11.05 -9.31
C GLY A 60 12.16 11.26 -10.60
N ASP A 61 11.47 11.64 -11.67
CA ASP A 61 12.13 12.11 -12.89
C ASP A 61 12.51 13.60 -12.82
N PHE A 62 11.90 14.34 -11.89
CA PHE A 62 12.12 15.76 -11.62
C PHE A 62 11.75 16.70 -12.78
N ASP A 63 10.99 16.22 -13.77
CA ASP A 63 10.64 17.00 -14.97
C ASP A 63 9.64 18.14 -14.66
N SER A 64 8.93 18.03 -13.54
CA SER A 64 7.92 19.00 -13.10
C SER A 64 8.44 20.08 -12.13
N HIS A 65 9.70 19.97 -11.69
CA HIS A 65 10.17 20.68 -10.49
C HIS A 65 11.63 21.17 -10.56
N GLU A 66 12.03 21.85 -11.65
CA GLU A 66 13.36 22.48 -11.79
C GLU A 66 13.80 23.33 -10.56
N HIS A 67 12.86 23.80 -9.73
CA HIS A 67 13.14 24.67 -8.58
C HIS A 67 12.90 24.02 -7.19
N ALA A 68 12.39 22.79 -7.10
CA ALA A 68 12.10 22.18 -5.78
C ALA A 68 13.37 21.66 -5.10
N LEU A 69 14.31 21.11 -5.88
CA LEU A 69 15.59 20.60 -5.41
C LEU A 69 16.46 21.69 -4.76
N GLU A 70 16.40 22.92 -5.29
CA GLU A 70 17.17 24.07 -4.78
C GLU A 70 16.68 24.53 -3.39
N LYS A 71 15.40 24.34 -3.07
CA LYS A 71 14.83 24.73 -1.76
C LYS A 71 15.10 23.72 -0.65
N MET A 72 15.56 22.52 -0.98
CA MET A 72 15.78 21.43 -0.01
C MET A 72 17.15 21.48 0.68
N GLN A 73 18.08 22.29 0.17
CA GLN A 73 19.51 22.11 0.42
C GLN A 73 20.15 22.56 1.76
N PRO A 74 19.55 23.26 2.75
CA PRO A 74 20.40 23.65 3.88
C PRO A 74 20.46 22.68 5.08
N GLN A 75 19.53 21.74 5.28
CA GLN A 75 19.39 21.08 6.60
C GLN A 75 19.17 19.56 6.65
N MET A 76 18.96 18.84 5.54
CA MET A 76 18.64 17.40 5.61
C MET A 76 19.49 16.54 4.67
N SER A 77 20.02 15.44 5.20
CA SER A 77 20.73 14.39 4.48
C SER A 77 19.75 13.50 3.69
N ILE A 78 19.04 14.09 2.72
CA ILE A 78 18.12 13.35 1.84
C ILE A 78 18.91 12.77 0.66
N GLU A 79 18.70 11.49 0.37
CA GLU A 79 19.17 10.88 -0.88
C GLU A 79 18.24 11.26 -2.04
N ILE A 80 18.79 11.79 -3.13
CA ILE A 80 18.02 12.18 -4.31
C ILE A 80 18.27 11.15 -5.40
N VAL A 81 17.21 10.49 -5.85
CA VAL A 81 17.28 9.36 -6.78
C VAL A 81 16.55 9.72 -8.06
N HIS A 82 17.32 9.92 -9.13
CA HIS A 82 16.78 10.25 -10.44
C HIS A 82 16.32 9.00 -11.19
N THR A 83 15.05 9.00 -11.61
CA THR A 83 14.41 7.84 -12.24
C THR A 83 13.68 8.21 -13.54
N PRO A 84 14.41 8.44 -14.65
CA PRO A 84 13.87 9.00 -15.90
C PRO A 84 13.07 8.00 -16.76
N ASN A 85 12.81 6.78 -16.28
CA ASN A 85 12.15 5.74 -17.08
C ASN A 85 10.64 6.02 -17.23
N GLN A 86 10.25 6.51 -18.40
CA GLN A 86 8.86 6.87 -18.72
C GLN A 86 7.93 5.67 -18.98
N ASN A 87 8.46 4.44 -19.03
CA ASN A 87 7.62 3.23 -19.16
C ASN A 87 7.10 2.72 -17.80
N LYS A 88 7.46 3.37 -16.69
CA LYS A 88 7.04 3.00 -15.34
C LYS A 88 6.43 4.20 -14.64
N THR A 89 5.44 3.95 -13.79
CA THR A 89 4.89 4.98 -12.90
C THR A 89 5.88 5.26 -11.76
N ASP A 90 5.78 6.42 -11.12
CA ASP A 90 6.66 6.75 -9.99
C ASP A 90 6.48 5.80 -8.81
N LEU A 91 5.27 5.27 -8.61
CA LEU A 91 5.02 4.26 -7.60
C LEU A 91 5.76 2.96 -7.89
N GLN A 92 5.74 2.49 -9.15
CA GLN A 92 6.50 1.31 -9.56
C GLN A 92 8.01 1.51 -9.34
N LYS A 93 8.54 2.67 -9.70
CA LYS A 93 9.95 3.03 -9.47
C LYS A 93 10.30 3.02 -7.98
N GLY A 94 9.43 3.58 -7.13
CA GLY A 94 9.60 3.57 -5.67
C GLY A 94 9.58 2.17 -5.05
N ILE A 95 8.67 1.30 -5.51
CA ILE A 95 8.62 -0.11 -5.04
C ILE A 95 9.89 -0.86 -5.46
N GLU A 96 10.31 -0.72 -6.72
CA GLU A 96 11.51 -1.38 -7.25
C GLU A 96 12.78 -0.92 -6.53
N PHE A 97 12.88 0.37 -6.24
CA PHE A 97 13.96 0.94 -5.45
C PHE A 97 14.09 0.30 -4.06
N LEU A 98 12.96 0.04 -3.38
CA LEU A 98 12.95 -0.65 -2.08
C LEU A 98 13.31 -2.13 -2.20
N ILE A 99 12.85 -2.80 -3.26
CA ILE A 99 13.23 -4.19 -3.57
C ILE A 99 14.75 -4.29 -3.77
N GLU A 100 15.35 -3.37 -4.54
CA GLU A 100 16.81 -3.32 -4.77
C GLU A 100 17.60 -3.09 -3.48
N ARG A 101 16.99 -2.44 -2.48
CA ARG A 101 17.54 -2.25 -1.12
C ARG A 101 17.23 -3.40 -0.16
N ASN A 102 16.60 -4.47 -0.62
CA ASN A 102 16.23 -5.64 0.17
C ASN A 102 15.20 -5.38 1.29
N PHE A 103 14.32 -4.38 1.12
CA PHE A 103 13.18 -4.24 2.03
C PHE A 103 12.19 -5.39 1.84
N ALA A 104 11.79 -6.03 2.94
CA ALA A 104 10.83 -7.14 2.91
C ALA A 104 9.37 -6.67 2.84
N ALA A 105 9.09 -5.43 3.26
CA ALA A 105 7.75 -4.88 3.30
C ALA A 105 7.74 -3.35 3.12
N VAL A 106 6.61 -2.83 2.62
CA VAL A 106 6.37 -1.40 2.47
C VAL A 106 4.89 -1.06 2.74
N ASN A 107 4.67 -0.01 3.51
CA ASN A 107 3.40 0.70 3.59
C ASN A 107 3.40 1.83 2.56
N ILE A 108 2.29 2.01 1.86
CA ILE A 108 2.15 3.04 0.82
C ILE A 108 0.95 3.91 1.17
N ILE A 109 1.18 5.20 1.34
CA ILE A 109 0.12 6.20 1.54
C ILE A 109 0.07 7.18 0.38
N TRP A 110 -1.07 7.88 0.26
CA TRP A 110 -1.33 8.86 -0.80
C TRP A 110 -1.20 8.21 -2.19
N ALA A 111 -1.57 6.95 -2.34
CA ALA A 111 -1.59 6.26 -3.63
C ALA A 111 -2.97 6.28 -4.30
N THR A 112 -3.98 6.82 -3.61
CA THR A 112 -5.39 6.87 -4.03
C THR A 112 -5.96 8.30 -3.98
N GLY A 113 -7.26 8.46 -4.28
CA GLY A 113 -8.04 9.66 -3.95
C GLY A 113 -8.00 10.84 -4.92
N ARG A 114 -7.14 10.83 -5.95
CA ARG A 114 -7.07 11.91 -6.96
C ARG A 114 -7.42 11.42 -8.36
N ARG A 115 -6.41 11.15 -9.18
CA ARG A 115 -6.58 10.69 -10.56
C ARG A 115 -7.07 9.25 -10.58
N ALA A 116 -8.26 9.01 -11.14
CA ALA A 116 -8.89 7.69 -11.13
C ALA A 116 -8.07 6.62 -11.86
N ASP A 117 -7.43 6.99 -12.97
CA ASP A 117 -6.51 6.12 -13.72
C ASP A 117 -5.28 5.75 -12.89
N HIS A 118 -4.71 6.71 -12.15
CA HIS A 118 -3.62 6.44 -11.22
C HIS A 118 -4.06 5.53 -10.07
N ASN A 119 -5.24 5.77 -9.48
CA ASN A 119 -5.77 4.93 -8.41
C ASN A 119 -5.87 3.47 -8.86
N LEU A 120 -6.46 3.23 -10.04
CA LEU A 120 -6.59 1.87 -10.59
C LEU A 120 -5.22 1.23 -10.86
N SER A 121 -4.30 1.97 -11.48
CA SER A 121 -2.94 1.47 -11.74
C SER A 121 -2.22 1.11 -10.44
N ASN A 122 -2.23 2.02 -9.46
CA ASN A 122 -1.53 1.85 -8.19
C ASN A 122 -2.07 0.65 -7.40
N VAL A 123 -3.41 0.51 -7.31
CA VAL A 123 -4.05 -0.60 -6.58
C VAL A 123 -3.74 -1.95 -7.25
N THR A 124 -3.77 -2.01 -8.58
CA THR A 124 -3.50 -3.25 -9.32
C THR A 124 -2.01 -3.60 -9.38
N ASP A 125 -1.11 -2.61 -9.33
CA ASP A 125 0.34 -2.84 -9.32
C ASP A 125 0.83 -3.58 -8.06
N VAL A 126 0.06 -3.58 -6.97
CA VAL A 126 0.36 -4.38 -5.76
C VAL A 126 0.64 -5.84 -6.11
N VAL A 127 -0.11 -6.43 -7.05
CA VAL A 127 0.01 -7.86 -7.39
C VAL A 127 1.25 -8.17 -8.22
N ARG A 128 1.77 -7.18 -8.97
CA ARG A 128 2.97 -7.30 -9.81
C ARG A 128 4.21 -7.66 -8.99
N TYR A 129 4.24 -7.24 -7.73
CA TYR A 129 5.40 -7.37 -6.85
C TYR A 129 5.19 -8.37 -5.70
N LYS A 130 4.09 -9.15 -5.73
CA LYS A 130 3.67 -10.04 -4.65
C LYS A 130 4.73 -11.04 -4.17
N ASP A 131 5.59 -11.49 -5.08
CA ASP A 131 6.65 -12.48 -4.79
C ASP A 131 7.98 -11.83 -4.40
N LYS A 132 8.03 -10.49 -4.36
CA LYS A 132 9.26 -9.71 -4.15
C LYS A 132 9.24 -8.86 -2.88
N ILE A 133 8.08 -8.31 -2.52
CA ILE A 133 7.93 -7.43 -1.35
C ILE A 133 6.47 -7.46 -0.87
N ASN A 134 6.27 -7.45 0.45
CA ASN A 134 4.94 -7.34 1.03
C ASN A 134 4.46 -5.88 0.97
N ILE A 135 3.37 -5.63 0.25
CA ILE A 135 2.84 -4.28 0.05
C ILE A 135 1.51 -4.14 0.77
N VAL A 136 1.38 -3.07 1.56
CA VAL A 136 0.10 -2.62 2.11
C VAL A 136 -0.13 -1.17 1.69
N MET A 137 -1.17 -0.93 0.92
CA MET A 137 -1.62 0.43 0.62
C MET A 137 -2.67 0.85 1.65
N ILE A 138 -2.52 2.06 2.19
CA ILE A 138 -3.34 2.55 3.29
C ILE A 138 -3.79 3.98 3.00
N ASP A 139 -5.08 4.23 3.14
CA ASP A 139 -5.67 5.56 3.28
C ASP A 139 -6.62 5.57 4.49
N ASP A 140 -7.31 6.69 4.74
CA ASP A 140 -8.19 6.84 5.90
C ASP A 140 -9.37 5.85 5.89
N TYR A 141 -9.72 5.31 4.72
CA TYR A 141 -10.91 4.47 4.54
C TYR A 141 -10.55 3.03 4.21
N SER A 142 -9.34 2.77 3.74
CA SER A 142 -8.99 1.52 3.08
C SER A 142 -7.63 1.01 3.50
N ARG A 143 -7.57 -0.30 3.75
CA ARG A 143 -6.32 -1.07 3.80
C ARG A 143 -6.35 -2.16 2.74
N ILE A 144 -5.41 -2.09 1.80
CA ILE A 144 -5.40 -2.91 0.58
C ILE A 144 -4.09 -3.70 0.52
N PHE A 145 -4.18 -5.02 0.36
CA PHE A 145 -3.01 -5.88 0.20
C PHE A 145 -3.34 -7.14 -0.60
N GLN A 146 -2.32 -7.72 -1.24
CA GLN A 146 -2.44 -8.97 -1.98
C GLN A 146 -2.54 -10.16 -1.02
N LEU A 147 -3.41 -11.12 -1.34
CA LEU A 147 -3.50 -12.39 -0.62
C LEU A 147 -2.61 -13.48 -1.21
N PRO A 148 -2.02 -14.35 -0.39
CA PRO A 148 -1.54 -15.65 -0.86
C PRO A 148 -2.73 -16.56 -1.23
N THR A 149 -2.44 -17.68 -1.91
CA THR A 149 -3.45 -18.70 -2.28
C THR A 149 -4.18 -19.32 -1.10
N THR A 150 -3.62 -19.22 0.11
CA THR A 150 -4.30 -19.59 1.37
C THR A 150 -4.06 -18.52 2.41
N PHE A 151 -5.14 -17.88 2.84
CA PHE A 151 -5.12 -16.82 3.85
C PHE A 151 -6.03 -17.19 5.03
N LYS A 152 -5.54 -16.94 6.24
CA LYS A 152 -6.28 -17.11 7.50
C LYS A 152 -5.95 -15.98 8.44
N LYS A 153 -6.98 -15.27 8.92
CA LYS A 153 -6.84 -14.20 9.92
C LYS A 153 -8.08 -14.15 10.79
N TRP A 154 -7.88 -13.82 12.07
CA TRP A 154 -8.98 -13.57 12.99
C TRP A 154 -9.58 -12.18 12.71
N TYR A 155 -10.90 -12.10 12.64
CA TYR A 155 -11.66 -10.87 12.48
C TYR A 155 -12.77 -10.77 13.53
N VAL A 156 -13.07 -9.54 13.94
CA VAL A 156 -14.28 -9.22 14.71
C VAL A 156 -15.48 -9.33 13.77
N LYS A 157 -16.62 -9.79 14.26
CA LYS A 157 -17.91 -9.73 13.58
C LYS A 157 -18.16 -8.35 12.96
N GLY A 158 -18.64 -8.33 11.72
CA GLY A 158 -18.93 -7.10 10.98
C GLY A 158 -17.70 -6.38 10.44
N SER A 159 -16.49 -6.93 10.59
CA SER A 159 -15.30 -6.36 9.94
C SER A 159 -15.50 -6.38 8.42
N PRO A 160 -15.39 -5.24 7.73
CA PRO A 160 -15.63 -5.17 6.29
C PRO A 160 -14.47 -5.82 5.53
N ILE A 161 -14.81 -6.71 4.60
CA ILE A 161 -13.85 -7.48 3.80
C ILE A 161 -14.34 -7.51 2.36
N SER A 162 -13.62 -6.85 1.46
CA SER A 162 -13.84 -6.93 0.02
C SER A 162 -12.72 -7.74 -0.63
N LEU A 163 -13.09 -8.68 -1.49
CA LEU A 163 -12.16 -9.55 -2.23
C LEU A 163 -12.26 -9.25 -3.71
N MET A 164 -11.19 -8.66 -4.24
CA MET A 164 -11.15 -8.04 -5.56
C MET A 164 -10.10 -8.75 -6.43
N PRO A 165 -10.50 -9.51 -7.46
CA PRO A 165 -9.56 -10.13 -8.37
C PRO A 165 -8.87 -9.07 -9.24
N VAL A 166 -7.59 -9.26 -9.54
CA VAL A 166 -6.90 -8.56 -10.63
C VAL A 166 -6.88 -9.52 -11.82
N GLY A 167 -7.83 -9.32 -12.74
CA GLY A 167 -8.13 -10.27 -13.80
C GLY A 167 -9.13 -11.34 -13.34
N THR A 168 -8.72 -12.60 -13.36
CA THR A 168 -9.56 -13.76 -13.02
C THR A 168 -8.89 -14.62 -11.95
N VAL A 169 -9.66 -15.02 -10.93
CA VAL A 169 -9.26 -15.92 -9.85
C VAL A 169 -10.15 -17.17 -9.90
N LYS A 170 -9.55 -18.36 -9.88
CA LYS A 170 -10.26 -19.65 -10.01
C LYS A 170 -10.09 -20.52 -8.77
N GLY A 171 -11.05 -21.43 -8.57
CA GLY A 171 -11.09 -22.31 -7.41
C GLY A 171 -11.23 -21.53 -6.10
N PHE A 172 -11.92 -20.38 -6.13
CA PHE A 172 -12.08 -19.51 -4.96
C PHE A 172 -13.08 -20.10 -3.99
N SER A 173 -12.68 -20.21 -2.72
CA SER A 173 -13.56 -20.58 -1.62
C SER A 173 -13.29 -19.73 -0.39
N SER A 174 -14.35 -19.38 0.34
CA SER A 174 -14.25 -18.62 1.59
C SER A 174 -15.08 -19.26 2.71
N SER A 175 -14.65 -19.05 3.95
CA SER A 175 -15.40 -19.40 5.16
C SER A 175 -15.23 -18.33 6.23
N GLY A 176 -16.26 -18.14 7.04
CA GLY A 176 -16.26 -17.12 8.11
C GLY A 176 -16.71 -15.73 7.64
N LEU A 177 -17.06 -15.57 6.36
CA LEU A 177 -17.71 -14.37 5.83
C LEU A 177 -19.23 -14.52 5.86
N LEU A 178 -19.95 -13.41 5.82
CA LEU A 178 -21.41 -13.38 5.74
C LEU A 178 -21.90 -14.02 4.43
N TYR A 179 -21.25 -13.68 3.32
CA TYR A 179 -21.52 -14.27 2.01
C TYR A 179 -20.34 -15.15 1.59
N ASN A 180 -20.31 -16.40 2.08
CA ASN A 180 -19.30 -17.37 1.67
C ASN A 180 -19.55 -17.87 0.24
N LEU A 181 -18.47 -18.15 -0.48
CA LEU A 181 -18.50 -18.79 -1.79
C LEU A 181 -17.74 -20.12 -1.72
N THR A 182 -18.13 -21.06 -2.57
CA THR A 182 -17.50 -22.37 -2.69
C THR A 182 -17.24 -22.65 -4.15
N ASP A 183 -16.00 -23.02 -4.47
CA ASP A 183 -15.53 -23.35 -5.82
C ASP A 183 -15.99 -22.35 -6.90
N ALA A 184 -15.82 -21.06 -6.60
CA ALA A 184 -16.24 -19.97 -7.48
C ALA A 184 -15.09 -19.49 -8.38
N GLU A 185 -15.47 -18.87 -9.49
CA GLU A 185 -14.59 -18.00 -10.26
C GLU A 185 -14.95 -16.54 -9.95
N LEU A 186 -13.93 -15.73 -9.63
CA LEU A 186 -14.05 -14.28 -9.49
C LEU A 186 -13.39 -13.62 -10.70
N GLN A 187 -14.05 -12.62 -11.28
CA GLN A 187 -13.53 -11.87 -12.42
C GLN A 187 -13.87 -10.39 -12.27
N LEU A 188 -12.86 -9.53 -12.39
CA LEU A 188 -13.02 -8.10 -12.25
C LEU A 188 -14.01 -7.57 -13.31
N GLY A 189 -14.98 -6.77 -12.87
CA GLY A 189 -16.06 -6.25 -13.73
C GLY A 189 -17.27 -7.17 -13.90
N TYR A 190 -17.20 -8.42 -13.44
CA TYR A 190 -18.29 -9.39 -13.57
C TYR A 190 -18.73 -9.99 -12.23
N ARG A 191 -17.78 -10.56 -11.46
CA ARG A 191 -18.06 -11.16 -10.16
C ARG A 191 -16.90 -10.94 -9.20
N THR A 192 -17.18 -10.22 -8.13
CA THR A 192 -16.27 -10.00 -6.99
C THR A 192 -16.96 -10.49 -5.71
N SER A 193 -16.24 -10.50 -4.59
CA SER A 193 -16.84 -10.57 -3.25
C SER A 193 -16.60 -9.24 -2.54
N SER A 194 -17.07 -8.15 -3.15
CA SER A 194 -17.02 -6.80 -2.58
C SER A 194 -18.13 -6.59 -1.54
N SER A 195 -17.88 -5.69 -0.58
CA SER A 195 -18.84 -5.31 0.47
C SER A 195 -19.36 -6.52 1.28
N ASN A 196 -18.47 -7.48 1.53
CA ASN A 196 -18.73 -8.59 2.43
C ASN A 196 -18.21 -8.23 3.84
N GLU A 197 -18.47 -9.09 4.81
CA GLU A 197 -18.04 -8.87 6.18
C GLU A 197 -17.78 -10.20 6.91
N ALA A 198 -17.00 -10.15 7.98
CA ALA A 198 -16.87 -11.30 8.88
C ALA A 198 -18.22 -11.60 9.55
N ALA A 199 -18.71 -12.84 9.42
CA ALA A 199 -20.03 -13.22 9.90
C ALA A 199 -20.11 -13.23 11.44
N GLU A 200 -19.05 -13.68 12.09
CA GLU A 200 -18.92 -13.80 13.54
C GLU A 200 -17.46 -13.54 13.94
N ASP A 201 -17.23 -13.33 15.24
CA ASP A 201 -15.88 -13.29 15.81
C ASP A 201 -15.16 -14.63 15.54
N GLY A 202 -14.09 -14.61 14.75
CA GLY A 202 -13.42 -15.84 14.38
C GLY A 202 -12.43 -15.76 13.23
N ILE A 203 -11.93 -16.93 12.84
CA ILE A 203 -11.02 -17.07 11.70
C ILE A 203 -11.81 -16.99 10.39
N VAL A 204 -11.50 -15.97 9.59
CA VAL A 204 -11.86 -15.95 8.17
C VAL A 204 -10.78 -16.72 7.41
N THR A 205 -11.21 -17.66 6.57
CA THR A 205 -10.33 -18.41 5.67
C THR A 205 -10.71 -18.11 4.23
N ILE A 206 -9.70 -17.81 3.42
CA ILE A 206 -9.82 -17.58 1.98
C ILE A 206 -8.81 -18.48 1.29
N VAL A 207 -9.27 -19.22 0.28
CA VAL A 207 -8.43 -20.10 -0.54
C VAL A 207 -8.76 -19.87 -2.01
N HIS A 208 -7.74 -19.88 -2.86
CA HIS A 208 -7.90 -19.92 -4.31
C HIS A 208 -6.77 -20.72 -4.96
N GLU A 209 -7.02 -21.30 -6.13
CA GLU A 209 -6.05 -22.14 -6.84
C GLU A 209 -5.13 -21.32 -7.74
N SER A 210 -5.66 -20.28 -8.38
CA SER A 210 -4.90 -19.44 -9.32
C SER A 210 -5.47 -18.03 -9.41
N GLY A 211 -4.69 -17.12 -10.02
CA GLY A 211 -5.02 -15.71 -10.16
C GLY A 211 -4.52 -14.84 -9.02
N ASP A 212 -4.67 -13.52 -9.20
CA ASP A 212 -4.28 -12.50 -8.23
C ASP A 212 -5.52 -11.92 -7.55
N LEU A 213 -5.47 -11.86 -6.22
CA LEU A 213 -6.59 -11.48 -5.36
C LEU A 213 -6.18 -10.47 -4.29
N LEU A 214 -6.78 -9.29 -4.33
CA LEU A 214 -6.63 -8.27 -3.29
C LEU A 214 -7.68 -8.47 -2.20
N LEU A 215 -7.25 -8.30 -0.95
CA LEU A 215 -8.16 -8.06 0.18
C LEU A 215 -8.15 -6.55 0.47
N MET A 216 -9.36 -5.99 0.56
CA MET A 216 -9.58 -4.60 0.92
C MET A 216 -10.44 -4.52 2.18
N GLU A 217 -9.88 -3.98 3.25
CA GLU A 217 -10.59 -3.65 4.49
C GLU A 217 -11.05 -2.19 4.35
N CYS A 218 -12.24 -1.98 3.79
CA CYS A 218 -12.79 -0.66 3.48
C CYS A 218 -13.91 -0.28 4.46
N LYS A 219 -13.85 0.92 5.03
CA LYS A 219 -14.87 1.45 5.95
C LYS A 219 -15.63 2.60 5.30
N ASP A 220 -16.92 2.63 5.58
CA ASP A 220 -17.76 3.79 5.27
C ASP A 220 -17.48 4.92 6.27
N LEU A 221 -17.88 6.14 5.87
CA LEU A 221 -17.85 7.36 6.70
C LEU A 221 -18.73 7.27 7.94
#